data_AF-A0A5A7TD79-F1
#
_entry.id   AF-A0A5A7TD79-F1
#
_cell.length_a   1.000
_cell.length_b   1.000
_cell.length_c   1.000
_cell.angle_alpha   90.00
_cell.angle_beta   90.00
_cell.angle_gamma   90.00
#
_symmetry.space_group_name_H-M   'P 1'
#
loop_
_entity.id
_entity.type
_entity.pdbx_description
1 polymer ?
#
loop_
_entity_poly.entity_id
_entity_poly.type
_entity_poly.pdbx_seq_one_letter_code
_entity_poly.pdbx_strand_id
1 'polypeptide(L)'
;MASFWTPHLIKANMGDANGPTKTGLFNLYLDEHDQEWTTQIDEFDYIIISAGHWFFRPMVFYENHRIVGCHYCLLPNVTDLGMYYGYRKAFRTAFKAINSLKNFKGITILRTFAPSHFENGLWNEGGNCLRTQPFRSNETQLEGHNLELYMIQMEEYRIAEKEGRRKGKKFRLLDTTQAMLLRPDGHPSRYGHLASENVTLYNDCVHWCLPGPIDAWSDFLLQMLKMEGIRSARDRLQFG
;
A
#
# COMPACT_ATOMS: atom_id res chain seq x y z
N MET A 1 -3.49 -0.53 19.79
CA MET A 1 -3.06 -0.27 18.38
C MET A 1 -1.74 -0.98 18.19
N ALA A 2 -1.58 -1.72 17.09
CA ALA A 2 -0.33 -2.38 16.73
C ALA A 2 0.03 -1.99 15.28
N SER A 3 1.31 -2.06 14.94
CA SER A 3 1.82 -1.84 13.59
C SER A 3 2.68 -3.04 13.21
N PHE A 4 2.47 -3.57 12.01
CA PHE A 4 3.23 -4.69 11.45
C PHE A 4 3.93 -4.20 10.19
N TRP A 5 5.24 -4.41 10.09
CA TRP A 5 6.03 -3.89 8.99
C TRP A 5 6.14 -4.94 7.87
N THR A 6 5.12 -4.99 7.02
CA THR A 6 5.06 -5.89 5.87
C THR A 6 4.90 -5.10 4.56
N PRO A 7 5.98 -4.53 3.99
CA PRO A 7 5.89 -3.59 2.87
C PRO A 7 5.23 -4.17 1.61
N HIS A 8 5.25 -5.50 1.46
CA HIS A 8 4.63 -6.23 0.37
C HIS A 8 3.37 -7.02 0.78
N LEU A 9 2.90 -6.91 2.03
CA LEU A 9 1.73 -7.61 2.62
C LEU A 9 1.82 -9.14 2.74
N ILE A 10 2.63 -9.76 1.90
CA ILE A 10 2.86 -11.21 1.82
C ILE A 10 4.25 -11.55 2.31
N LYS A 11 4.52 -12.84 2.48
CA LYS A 11 5.86 -13.29 2.87
C LYS A 11 6.88 -12.77 1.85
N ALA A 12 7.83 -12.02 2.35
CA ALA A 12 8.91 -11.44 1.55
C ALA A 12 10.19 -11.35 2.37
N ASN A 13 11.33 -11.45 1.69
CA ASN A 13 12.62 -11.19 2.29
C ASN A 13 13.58 -10.55 1.28
N MET A 14 14.57 -9.82 1.78
CA MET A 14 15.64 -9.26 0.96
C MET A 14 16.61 -10.38 0.57
N GLY A 15 16.69 -10.71 -0.72
CA GLY A 15 17.59 -11.73 -1.26
C GLY A 15 19.00 -11.19 -1.54
N ASP A 16 19.09 -9.96 -2.03
CA ASP A 16 20.34 -9.22 -2.23
C ASP A 16 20.12 -7.77 -1.82
N ALA A 17 20.97 -7.23 -0.94
CA ALA A 17 20.84 -5.85 -0.43
C ALA A 17 21.23 -4.80 -1.47
N ASN A 18 22.11 -5.14 -2.42
CA ASN A 18 22.48 -4.23 -3.50
C ASN A 18 21.43 -4.33 -4.60
N GLY A 19 21.20 -5.52 -5.15
CA GLY A 19 20.28 -5.72 -6.26
C GLY A 19 20.60 -4.87 -7.49
N PRO A 20 19.80 -4.98 -8.57
CA PRO A 20 20.05 -4.28 -9.83
C PRO A 20 20.09 -2.75 -9.74
N THR A 21 19.32 -2.16 -8.82
CA THR A 21 19.17 -0.70 -8.70
C THR A 21 19.86 -0.11 -7.47
N LYS A 22 20.70 -0.87 -6.75
CA LYS A 22 21.28 -0.46 -5.45
C LYS A 22 20.22 -0.14 -4.39
N THR A 23 19.02 -0.71 -4.53
CA THR A 23 17.91 -0.61 -3.57
C THR A 23 17.44 -1.98 -3.09
N GLY A 24 18.24 -3.02 -3.35
CA GLY A 24 17.93 -4.40 -3.00
C GLY A 24 17.06 -5.12 -4.02
N LEU A 25 17.07 -6.44 -3.93
CA LEU A 25 16.29 -7.40 -4.69
C LEU A 25 15.46 -8.23 -3.70
N PHE A 26 14.14 -8.14 -3.80
CA PHE A 26 13.22 -8.75 -2.85
C PHE A 26 12.63 -10.04 -3.40
N ASN A 27 12.66 -11.10 -2.62
CA ASN A 27 11.94 -12.33 -2.95
C ASN A 27 10.52 -12.22 -2.39
N LEU A 28 9.51 -12.34 -3.25
CA LEU A 28 8.09 -12.32 -2.89
C LEU A 28 7.50 -13.70 -3.12
N TYR A 29 6.93 -14.30 -2.07
CA TYR A 29 6.26 -15.59 -2.13
C TYR A 29 4.77 -15.37 -2.34
N LEU A 30 4.36 -15.33 -3.62
CA LEU A 30 3.07 -14.81 -4.06
C LEU A 30 1.86 -15.62 -3.58
N ASP A 31 2.08 -16.85 -3.13
CA ASP A 31 1.09 -17.78 -2.59
C ASP A 31 1.20 -17.98 -1.07
N GLU A 32 2.10 -17.26 -0.39
CA GLU A 32 2.33 -17.38 1.05
C GLU A 32 1.96 -16.11 1.81
N HIS A 33 1.27 -16.29 2.94
CA HIS A 33 0.94 -15.19 3.84
C HIS A 33 2.12 -14.82 4.73
N ASP A 34 2.25 -13.54 5.07
CA ASP A 34 3.22 -13.10 6.07
C ASP A 34 2.71 -13.40 7.48
N GLN A 35 3.44 -14.23 8.21
CA GLN A 35 3.07 -14.64 9.57
C GLN A 35 3.20 -13.51 10.58
N GLU A 36 3.96 -12.44 10.28
CA GLU A 36 4.17 -11.31 11.17
C GLU A 36 2.85 -10.67 11.59
N TRP A 37 1.91 -10.52 10.65
CA TRP A 37 0.58 -9.97 10.94
C TRP A 37 -0.52 -11.03 10.96
N THR A 38 -0.49 -12.03 10.06
CA THR A 38 -1.63 -12.95 9.89
C THR A 38 -1.94 -13.81 11.11
N THR A 39 -0.96 -14.04 11.99
CA THR A 39 -1.14 -14.82 13.22
C THR A 39 -1.79 -14.03 14.35
N GLN A 40 -1.88 -12.71 14.24
CA GLN A 40 -2.30 -11.81 15.33
C GLN A 40 -3.61 -11.08 15.04
N ILE A 41 -3.98 -10.92 13.77
CA ILE A 41 -5.08 -10.02 13.38
C ILE A 41 -6.50 -10.49 13.76
N ASP A 42 -6.68 -11.75 14.17
CA ASP A 42 -7.98 -12.27 14.61
C ASP A 42 -8.55 -11.51 15.83
N GLU A 43 -7.68 -10.90 16.64
CA GLU A 43 -8.02 -10.19 17.89
C GLU A 43 -8.42 -8.72 17.67
N PHE A 44 -8.26 -8.18 16.47
CA PHE A 44 -8.47 -6.76 16.22
C PHE A 44 -9.90 -6.47 15.74
N ASP A 45 -10.47 -5.36 16.22
CA ASP A 45 -11.76 -4.85 15.70
C ASP A 45 -11.63 -4.23 14.31
N TYR A 46 -10.45 -3.68 13.99
CA TYR A 46 -10.15 -3.00 12.74
C TYR A 46 -8.76 -3.37 12.25
N ILE A 47 -8.64 -3.70 10.96
CA ILE A 47 -7.36 -3.91 10.28
C ILE A 47 -7.28 -2.85 9.18
N ILE A 48 -6.21 -2.07 9.14
CA ILE A 48 -5.96 -1.12 8.05
C ILE A 48 -4.78 -1.64 7.22
N ILE A 49 -5.03 -1.93 5.96
CA ILE A 49 -4.04 -2.44 5.01
C ILE A 49 -3.68 -1.34 4.02
N SER A 50 -2.38 -1.20 3.77
CA SER A 50 -1.84 -0.32 2.74
C SER A 50 -0.48 -0.81 2.26
N ALA A 51 -0.25 -0.77 0.94
CA ALA A 51 1.05 -1.05 0.33
C ALA A 51 1.13 -0.35 -1.04
N GLY A 52 2.34 -0.17 -1.57
CA GLY A 52 2.55 0.60 -2.80
C GLY A 52 4.01 0.76 -3.20
N HIS A 53 4.70 1.76 -2.63
CA HIS A 53 6.02 2.21 -3.12
C HIS A 53 7.11 1.14 -3.17
N TRP A 54 7.05 0.12 -2.31
CA TRP A 54 8.03 -0.97 -2.30
C TRP A 54 7.95 -1.90 -3.51
N PHE A 55 6.85 -1.86 -4.28
CA PHE A 55 6.70 -2.63 -5.50
C PHE A 55 7.40 -2.01 -6.72
N PHE A 56 7.93 -0.78 -6.61
CA PHE A 56 8.80 -0.21 -7.64
C PHE A 56 10.24 -0.74 -7.56
N ARG A 57 10.58 -1.49 -6.50
CA ARG A 57 11.92 -2.09 -6.35
C ARG A 57 12.03 -3.40 -7.15
N PRO A 58 13.24 -3.83 -7.52
CA PRO A 58 13.46 -5.14 -8.11
C PRO A 58 12.92 -6.26 -7.23
N MET A 59 12.21 -7.21 -7.84
CA MET A 59 11.59 -8.34 -7.13
C MET A 59 11.77 -9.64 -7.89
N VAL A 60 11.93 -10.76 -7.19
CA VAL A 60 11.82 -12.13 -7.73
C VAL A 60 10.54 -12.74 -7.18
N PHE A 61 9.74 -13.34 -8.05
CA PHE A 61 8.45 -13.91 -7.71
C PHE A 61 8.55 -15.42 -7.55
N TYR A 62 8.07 -15.92 -6.40
CA TYR A 62 8.01 -17.33 -6.06
C TYR A 62 6.55 -17.79 -5.96
N GLU A 63 6.26 -18.97 -6.50
CA GLU A 63 5.05 -19.75 -6.18
C GLU A 63 5.46 -21.20 -5.95
N ASN A 64 4.91 -21.85 -4.92
CA ASN A 64 5.32 -23.18 -4.48
C ASN A 64 6.84 -23.31 -4.33
N HIS A 65 7.49 -22.28 -3.79
CA HIS A 65 8.94 -22.18 -3.61
C HIS A 65 9.77 -22.26 -4.92
N ARG A 66 9.17 -22.00 -6.08
CA ARG A 66 9.84 -21.95 -7.38
C ARG A 66 9.72 -20.57 -8.00
N ILE A 67 10.78 -20.12 -8.69
CA ILE A 67 10.77 -18.85 -9.43
C ILE A 67 9.76 -18.97 -10.57
N VAL A 68 8.78 -18.07 -10.60
CA VAL A 68 7.80 -17.96 -11.70
C VAL A 68 8.05 -16.77 -12.61
N GLY A 69 8.88 -15.83 -12.15
CA GLY A 69 9.27 -14.64 -12.90
C GLY A 69 9.85 -13.58 -11.98
N CYS A 70 9.99 -12.36 -12.46
CA CYS A 70 10.54 -11.26 -11.68
C CYS A 70 10.04 -9.90 -12.17
N HIS A 71 10.48 -8.84 -11.49
CA HIS A 71 10.44 -7.47 -11.97
C HIS A 71 11.84 -6.88 -11.87
N TYR A 72 12.41 -6.48 -13.00
CA TYR A 72 13.72 -5.82 -13.10
C TYR A 72 14.83 -6.51 -12.29
N CYS A 73 14.84 -7.85 -12.26
CA CYS A 73 15.80 -8.62 -11.45
C CYS A 73 17.15 -8.83 -12.14
N LEU A 74 17.22 -8.67 -13.46
CA LEU A 74 18.40 -8.92 -14.31
C LEU A 74 19.04 -10.32 -14.13
N LEU A 75 18.27 -11.30 -13.65
CA LEU A 75 18.72 -12.67 -13.51
C LEU A 75 18.63 -13.40 -14.87
N PRO A 76 19.65 -14.19 -15.25
CA PRO A 76 19.61 -14.96 -16.48
C PRO A 76 18.50 -16.01 -16.42
N ASN A 77 17.80 -16.21 -17.54
CA ASN A 77 16.73 -17.20 -17.69
C ASN A 77 15.51 -17.00 -16.76
N VAL A 78 15.27 -15.78 -16.28
CA VAL A 78 14.05 -15.42 -15.52
C VAL A 78 13.25 -14.39 -16.28
N THR A 79 11.98 -14.70 -16.57
CA THR A 79 11.07 -13.79 -17.30
C THR A 79 10.71 -12.58 -16.43
N ASP A 80 10.84 -11.38 -16.98
CA ASP A 80 10.29 -10.16 -16.37
C ASP A 80 8.77 -10.10 -16.61
N LEU A 81 7.99 -10.27 -15.55
CA LEU A 81 6.53 -10.21 -15.54
C LEU A 81 6.01 -8.80 -15.19
N GLY A 82 6.91 -7.88 -14.83
CA GLY A 82 6.59 -6.53 -14.39
C GLY A 82 6.07 -6.45 -12.95
N MET A 83 6.17 -5.26 -12.36
CA MET A 83 5.77 -5.03 -10.96
C MET A 83 4.28 -5.28 -10.70
N TYR A 84 3.42 -5.02 -11.68
CA TYR A 84 1.98 -5.19 -11.55
C TYR A 84 1.56 -6.64 -11.33
N TYR A 85 2.33 -7.60 -11.86
CA TYR A 85 2.09 -9.03 -11.63
C TYR A 85 2.22 -9.35 -10.13
N GLY A 86 3.34 -8.97 -9.52
CA GLY A 86 3.60 -9.14 -8.09
C GLY A 86 2.62 -8.36 -7.23
N TYR A 87 2.35 -7.09 -7.58
CA TYR A 87 1.44 -6.21 -6.84
C TYR A 87 0.02 -6.78 -6.75
N ARG A 88 -0.53 -7.22 -7.87
CA ARG A 88 -1.85 -7.84 -7.94
C ARG A 88 -1.94 -9.11 -7.09
N LYS A 89 -0.94 -9.98 -7.22
CA LYS A 89 -0.87 -11.25 -6.48
C LYS A 89 -0.73 -11.02 -4.98
N ALA A 90 0.07 -10.04 -4.57
CA ALA A 90 0.25 -9.69 -3.16
C ALA A 90 -1.07 -9.28 -2.49
N PHE A 91 -1.81 -8.34 -3.10
CA PHE A 91 -3.13 -7.94 -2.59
C PHE A 91 -4.12 -9.10 -2.57
N ARG A 92 -4.16 -9.91 -3.64
CA ARG A 92 -5.00 -11.11 -3.71
C ARG A 92 -4.73 -12.08 -2.55
N THR A 93 -3.46 -12.36 -2.29
CA THR A 93 -3.04 -13.30 -1.26
C THR A 93 -3.28 -12.75 0.15
N ALA A 94 -2.99 -11.47 0.39
CA ALA A 94 -3.29 -10.80 1.66
C ALA A 94 -4.80 -10.80 1.98
N PHE A 95 -5.64 -10.45 1.01
CA PHE A 95 -7.09 -10.46 1.21
C PHE A 95 -7.67 -11.87 1.36
N LYS A 96 -7.11 -12.87 0.66
CA LYS A 96 -7.46 -14.27 0.88
C LYS A 96 -7.14 -14.73 2.30
N ALA A 97 -6.03 -14.27 2.88
CA ALA A 97 -5.67 -14.58 4.27
C ALA A 97 -6.78 -14.14 5.23
N ILE A 98 -7.18 -12.87 5.11
CA ILE A 98 -8.26 -12.26 5.93
C ILE A 98 -9.60 -12.97 5.73
N ASN A 99 -9.95 -13.24 4.48
CA ASN A 99 -11.19 -13.95 4.14
C ASN A 99 -11.18 -15.42 4.59
N SER A 100 -10.03 -15.98 4.94
CA SER A 100 -9.90 -17.35 5.42
C SER A 100 -9.92 -17.47 6.94
N LEU A 101 -9.75 -16.35 7.66
CA LEU A 101 -9.89 -16.30 9.12
C LEU A 101 -11.30 -16.70 9.54
N LYS A 102 -11.45 -17.66 10.44
CA LYS A 102 -12.77 -18.11 10.91
C LYS A 102 -13.33 -17.18 11.99
N ASN A 103 -12.45 -16.65 12.83
CA ASN A 103 -12.84 -15.96 14.06
C ASN A 103 -12.88 -14.44 13.91
N PHE A 104 -12.10 -13.85 13.01
CA PHE A 104 -12.14 -12.40 12.77
C PHE A 104 -13.56 -11.88 12.47
N LYS A 105 -14.08 -10.99 13.33
CA LYS A 105 -15.37 -10.29 13.17
C LYS A 105 -15.21 -8.79 12.91
N GLY A 106 -13.99 -8.29 12.90
CA GLY A 106 -13.67 -6.89 12.68
C GLY A 106 -13.93 -6.40 11.25
N ILE A 107 -13.52 -5.17 11.01
CA ILE A 107 -13.63 -4.50 9.71
C ILE A 107 -12.24 -4.35 9.10
N THR A 108 -12.07 -4.87 7.89
CA THR A 108 -10.86 -4.66 7.09
C THR A 108 -11.01 -3.40 6.26
N ILE A 109 -10.06 -2.48 6.40
CA ILE A 109 -10.02 -1.21 5.70
C ILE A 109 -8.83 -1.23 4.74
N LEU A 110 -9.08 -1.03 3.44
CA LEU A 110 -8.00 -0.72 2.50
C LEU A 110 -7.82 0.80 2.46
N ARG A 111 -6.61 1.27 2.78
CA ARG A 111 -6.18 2.65 2.49
C ARG A 111 -5.49 2.67 1.13
N THR A 112 -6.06 3.38 0.18
CA THR A 112 -5.59 3.38 -1.23
C THR A 112 -4.24 4.09 -1.38
N PHE A 113 -3.56 3.78 -2.48
CA PHE A 113 -2.21 4.26 -2.78
C PHE A 113 -2.11 5.79 -2.71
N ALA A 114 -1.07 6.30 -2.04
CA ALA A 114 -0.78 7.73 -1.99
C ALA A 114 0.36 8.02 -2.98
N PRO A 115 0.12 8.76 -4.08
CA PRO A 115 1.16 9.04 -5.07
C PRO A 115 2.34 9.84 -4.50
N SER A 116 3.53 9.62 -5.06
CA SER A 116 4.67 10.51 -4.90
C SER A 116 4.60 11.67 -5.90
N HIS A 117 5.27 12.78 -5.60
CA HIS A 117 5.23 14.00 -6.43
C HIS A 117 6.63 14.45 -6.87
N PHE A 118 7.41 13.54 -7.44
CA PHE A 118 8.67 13.92 -8.08
C PHE A 118 8.39 14.70 -9.38
N GLU A 119 9.00 15.87 -9.48
CA GLU A 119 9.07 16.73 -10.65
C GLU A 119 10.53 16.88 -11.09
N ASN A 120 10.76 17.17 -12.37
CA ASN A 120 12.08 17.42 -12.96
C ASN A 120 13.09 16.25 -12.83
N GLY A 121 12.61 15.02 -12.65
CA GLY A 121 13.45 13.82 -12.61
C GLY A 121 12.80 12.71 -11.79
N LEU A 122 13.37 11.51 -11.87
CA LEU A 122 13.00 10.39 -11.00
C LEU A 122 13.61 10.56 -9.61
N TRP A 123 13.14 9.74 -8.66
CA TRP A 123 13.61 9.73 -7.27
C TRP A 123 15.13 9.55 -7.13
N ASN A 124 15.79 8.91 -8.09
CA ASN A 124 17.24 8.66 -8.15
C ASN A 124 17.95 9.46 -9.26
N GLU A 125 17.25 10.35 -9.96
CA GLU A 125 17.77 11.09 -11.13
C GLU A 125 17.60 12.61 -10.94
N GLY A 126 17.67 13.09 -9.69
CA GLY A 126 17.61 14.52 -9.37
C GLY A 126 16.20 15.11 -9.27
N GLY A 127 15.15 14.27 -9.28
CA GLY A 127 13.78 14.69 -9.04
C GLY A 127 13.59 15.38 -7.68
N ASN A 128 12.63 16.29 -7.60
CA ASN A 128 12.29 17.04 -6.39
C ASN A 128 10.79 17.35 -6.30
N CYS A 129 10.36 17.91 -5.18
CA CYS A 129 8.98 18.32 -4.92
C CYS A 129 9.03 19.68 -4.20
N LEU A 130 9.16 20.75 -4.98
CA LEU A 130 9.35 22.11 -4.45
C LEU A 130 8.05 22.91 -4.38
N ARG A 131 6.93 22.33 -4.78
CA ARG A 131 5.63 23.00 -4.72
C ARG A 131 5.29 23.36 -3.28
N THR A 132 4.72 24.55 -3.10
CA THR A 132 4.31 25.07 -1.79
C THR A 132 2.80 25.29 -1.71
N GLN A 133 2.05 24.86 -2.71
CA GLN A 133 0.60 24.98 -2.80
C GLN A 133 0.00 23.68 -3.37
N PRO A 134 -1.22 23.30 -2.94
CA PRO A 134 -1.96 22.19 -3.52
C PRO A 134 -2.20 22.38 -5.01
N PHE A 135 -2.39 21.28 -5.73
CA PHE A 135 -2.98 21.34 -7.07
C PHE A 135 -4.46 21.72 -6.98
N ARG A 136 -4.92 22.50 -7.96
CA ARG A 136 -6.35 22.59 -8.30
C ARG A 136 -6.80 21.31 -9.00
N SER A 137 -8.10 21.05 -8.97
CA SER A 137 -8.69 19.83 -9.52
C SER A 137 -8.45 19.61 -11.02
N ASN A 138 -8.08 20.65 -11.77
CA ASN A 138 -7.80 20.60 -13.20
C ASN A 138 -6.30 20.71 -13.55
N GLU A 139 -5.41 20.76 -12.56
CA GLU A 139 -3.96 20.91 -12.77
C GLU A 139 -3.22 19.57 -12.81
N THR A 140 -3.87 18.50 -12.41
CA THR A 140 -3.29 17.15 -12.40
C THR A 140 -4.38 16.10 -12.56
N GLN A 141 -3.99 14.92 -13.00
CA GLN A 141 -4.85 13.74 -13.13
C GLN A 141 -4.09 12.48 -12.73
N LEU A 142 -4.81 11.48 -12.25
CA LEU A 142 -4.22 10.20 -11.90
C LEU A 142 -3.88 9.42 -13.17
N GLU A 143 -2.60 9.16 -13.43
CA GLU A 143 -2.13 8.51 -14.65
C GLU A 143 -0.91 7.61 -14.43
N GLY A 144 -0.51 6.90 -15.49
CA GLY A 144 0.66 6.04 -15.50
C GLY A 144 0.65 4.98 -14.39
N HIS A 145 1.79 4.80 -13.74
CA HIS A 145 1.93 3.84 -12.63
C HIS A 145 0.96 4.10 -11.47
N ASN A 146 0.67 5.37 -11.17
CA ASN A 146 -0.21 5.72 -10.05
C ASN A 146 -1.65 5.25 -10.33
N LEU A 147 -2.13 5.42 -11.57
CA LEU A 147 -3.45 4.93 -11.99
C LEU A 147 -3.50 3.40 -11.99
N GLU A 148 -2.50 2.73 -12.53
CA GLU A 148 -2.45 1.26 -12.59
C GLU A 148 -2.44 0.63 -11.18
N LEU A 149 -1.62 1.15 -10.26
CA LEU A 149 -1.61 0.67 -8.87
C LEU A 149 -2.95 0.89 -8.17
N TYR A 150 -3.58 2.05 -8.37
CA TYR A 150 -4.91 2.32 -7.84
C TYR A 150 -5.96 1.36 -8.43
N MET A 151 -5.96 1.14 -9.74
CA MET A 151 -6.91 0.25 -10.41
C MET A 151 -6.76 -1.20 -9.95
N ILE A 152 -5.53 -1.70 -9.78
CA ILE A 152 -5.27 -3.03 -9.23
C ILE A 152 -5.79 -3.15 -7.80
N GLN A 153 -5.52 -2.16 -6.94
CA GLN A 153 -6.04 -2.13 -5.57
C GLN A 153 -7.57 -2.21 -5.56
N MET A 154 -8.23 -1.41 -6.40
CA MET A 154 -9.68 -1.38 -6.50
C MET A 154 -10.28 -2.69 -7.02
N GLU A 155 -9.63 -3.33 -7.98
CA GLU A 155 -10.07 -4.62 -8.51
C GLU A 155 -9.96 -5.73 -7.47
N GLU A 156 -8.79 -5.91 -6.86
CA GLU A 156 -8.58 -6.96 -5.86
C GLU A 156 -9.41 -6.69 -4.58
N TYR A 157 -9.62 -5.41 -4.20
CA TYR A 157 -10.54 -5.03 -3.13
C TYR A 157 -11.98 -5.47 -3.43
N ARG A 158 -12.50 -5.18 -4.64
CA ARG A 158 -13.88 -5.55 -5.01
C ARG A 158 -14.08 -7.07 -5.04
N ILE A 159 -13.07 -7.81 -5.50
CA ILE A 159 -13.08 -9.28 -5.46
C ILE A 159 -13.13 -9.75 -4.00
N ALA A 160 -12.24 -9.23 -3.15
CA ALA A 160 -12.14 -9.59 -1.75
C ALA A 160 -13.41 -9.24 -0.95
N GLU A 161 -13.99 -8.06 -1.15
CA GLU A 161 -15.23 -7.62 -0.52
C GLU A 161 -16.41 -8.52 -0.91
N LYS A 162 -16.54 -8.83 -2.21
CA LYS A 162 -17.60 -9.71 -2.71
C LYS A 162 -17.51 -11.11 -2.13
N GLU A 163 -16.31 -11.68 -2.05
CA GLU A 163 -16.07 -12.98 -1.42
C GLU A 163 -16.29 -12.91 0.09
N GLY A 164 -15.72 -11.91 0.74
CA GLY A 164 -15.78 -11.69 2.18
C GLY A 164 -17.21 -11.56 2.68
N ARG A 165 -18.07 -10.83 1.95
CA ARG A 165 -19.50 -10.71 2.28
C ARG A 165 -20.21 -12.06 2.36
N ARG A 166 -19.88 -13.02 1.49
CA ARG A 166 -20.44 -14.38 1.52
C ARG A 166 -19.98 -15.18 2.75
N LYS A 167 -18.84 -14.78 3.33
CA LYS A 167 -18.23 -15.37 4.53
C LYS A 167 -18.50 -14.54 5.81
N GLY A 168 -19.37 -13.53 5.73
CA GLY A 168 -19.69 -12.64 6.86
C GLY A 168 -18.57 -11.66 7.23
N LYS A 169 -17.60 -11.42 6.34
CA LYS A 169 -16.52 -10.44 6.51
C LYS A 169 -16.95 -9.06 6.06
N LYS A 170 -16.42 -8.03 6.72
CA LYS A 170 -16.70 -6.62 6.42
C LYS A 170 -15.44 -5.95 5.87
N PHE A 171 -15.57 -5.36 4.70
CA PHE A 171 -14.54 -4.53 4.08
C PHE A 171 -15.02 -3.09 3.96
N ARG A 172 -14.10 -2.14 4.08
CA ARG A 172 -14.30 -0.72 3.80
C ARG A 172 -13.13 -0.18 3.00
N LEU A 173 -13.41 0.83 2.20
CA LEU A 173 -12.41 1.53 1.42
C LEU A 173 -12.20 2.92 2.02
N LEU A 174 -10.97 3.17 2.47
CA LEU A 174 -10.47 4.51 2.79
C LEU A 174 -9.76 5.04 1.55
N ASP A 175 -10.54 5.61 0.63
CA ASP A 175 -10.01 6.09 -0.65
C ASP A 175 -9.36 7.47 -0.50
N THR A 176 -8.03 7.46 -0.42
CA THR A 176 -7.20 8.65 -0.21
C THR A 176 -6.44 9.08 -1.45
N THR A 177 -6.41 8.28 -2.52
CA THR A 177 -5.54 8.50 -3.68
C THR A 177 -5.75 9.87 -4.32
N GLN A 178 -6.99 10.24 -4.64
CA GLN A 178 -7.27 11.53 -5.28
C GLN A 178 -6.95 12.70 -4.34
N ALA A 179 -7.28 12.59 -3.05
CA ALA A 179 -7.00 13.64 -2.08
C ALA A 179 -5.50 13.88 -1.94
N MET A 180 -4.69 12.81 -1.96
CA MET A 180 -3.23 12.92 -1.84
C MET A 180 -2.55 13.35 -3.14
N LEU A 181 -3.09 12.95 -4.30
CA LEU A 181 -2.62 13.43 -5.61
C LEU A 181 -2.65 14.96 -5.71
N LEU A 182 -3.59 15.62 -5.02
CA LEU A 182 -3.73 17.08 -5.06
C LEU A 182 -2.77 17.80 -4.10
N ARG A 183 -1.91 17.09 -3.37
CA ARG A 183 -1.12 17.64 -2.26
C ARG A 183 0.40 17.52 -2.46
N PRO A 184 0.96 17.97 -3.60
CA PRO A 184 2.41 17.97 -3.80
C PRO A 184 3.15 18.86 -2.79
N ASP A 185 2.44 19.80 -2.16
CA ASP A 185 2.91 20.70 -1.10
C ASP A 185 3.15 20.00 0.25
N GLY A 186 2.75 18.74 0.38
CA GLY A 186 2.83 18.00 1.64
C GLY A 186 4.13 17.29 1.93
N HIS A 187 5.05 17.25 0.96
CA HIS A 187 6.26 16.45 1.06
C HIS A 187 7.38 17.20 1.80
N PRO A 188 8.20 16.49 2.58
CA PRO A 188 9.33 17.09 3.28
C PRO A 188 10.46 17.49 2.32
N SER A 189 10.53 16.93 1.11
CA SER A 189 11.57 17.23 0.14
C SER A 189 12.95 17.01 0.77
N ARG A 190 13.88 17.95 0.65
CA ARG A 190 15.20 17.90 1.30
C ARG A 190 15.18 17.92 2.84
N TYR A 191 14.03 18.19 3.47
CA TYR A 191 13.90 18.28 4.93
C TYR A 191 13.45 16.96 5.57
N GLY A 192 13.34 15.87 4.79
CA GLY A 192 13.00 14.54 5.32
C GLY A 192 14.15 13.84 6.05
N HIS A 193 15.37 14.39 5.92
CA HIS A 193 16.60 13.83 6.44
C HIS A 193 17.43 14.90 7.14
N LEU A 194 18.30 14.49 8.06
CA LEU A 194 19.27 15.41 8.64
C LEU A 194 20.27 15.83 7.56
N ALA A 195 20.71 17.10 7.57
CA ALA A 195 21.65 17.63 6.58
C ALA A 195 22.99 16.86 6.51
N SER A 196 23.35 16.14 7.57
CA SER A 196 24.57 15.31 7.65
C SER A 196 24.39 13.88 7.13
N GLU A 197 23.16 13.44 6.85
CA GLU A 197 22.90 12.07 6.42
C GLU A 197 23.18 11.88 4.92
N ASN A 198 23.95 10.84 4.60
CA ASN A 198 24.18 10.43 3.22
C ASN A 198 23.09 9.43 2.79
N VAL A 199 21.99 9.96 2.25
CA VAL A 199 20.82 9.17 1.84
C VAL A 199 20.67 9.07 0.33
N THR A 200 20.22 7.91 -0.16
CA THR A 200 19.93 7.71 -1.59
C THR A 200 18.74 8.55 -2.05
N LEU A 201 17.73 8.72 -1.19
CA LEU A 201 16.56 9.57 -1.45
C LEU A 201 16.78 10.94 -0.82
N TYR A 202 17.61 11.77 -1.44
CA TYR A 202 17.92 13.10 -0.88
C TYR A 202 16.70 14.02 -0.85
N ASN A 203 15.89 14.04 -1.91
CA ASN A 203 14.59 14.72 -1.91
C ASN A 203 13.50 13.69 -1.63
N ASP A 204 12.92 13.74 -0.44
CA ASP A 204 11.84 12.84 -0.09
C ASP A 204 10.49 13.41 -0.56
N CYS A 205 10.03 12.88 -1.70
CA CYS A 205 8.74 13.18 -2.31
C CYS A 205 7.77 12.00 -2.22
N VAL A 206 7.99 11.09 -1.27
CA VAL A 206 7.19 9.89 -1.02
C VAL A 206 6.51 9.98 0.34
N HIS A 207 7.24 10.37 1.38
CA HIS A 207 6.69 10.58 2.71
C HIS A 207 6.12 11.97 2.88
N TRP A 208 5.52 12.25 4.03
CA TRP A 208 4.69 13.43 4.25
C TRP A 208 5.14 14.14 5.52
N CYS A 209 5.10 15.47 5.50
CA CYS A 209 5.28 16.29 6.69
C CYS A 209 4.18 16.02 7.73
N LEU A 210 4.54 16.17 9.00
CA LEU A 210 3.62 16.18 10.13
C LEU A 210 3.83 17.45 10.98
N PRO A 211 2.78 18.24 11.28
CA PRO A 211 1.42 18.13 10.73
C PRO A 211 1.40 18.39 9.21
N GLY A 212 0.38 17.90 8.52
CA GLY A 212 0.37 17.95 7.05
C GLY A 212 -0.87 17.34 6.39
N PRO A 213 -0.87 17.15 5.06
CA PRO A 213 -2.05 16.65 4.34
C PRO A 213 -2.55 15.29 4.81
N ILE A 214 -1.66 14.47 5.38
CA ILE A 214 -1.98 13.14 5.87
C ILE A 214 -2.84 13.15 7.13
N ASP A 215 -2.97 14.30 7.82
CA ASP A 215 -3.93 14.47 8.91
C ASP A 215 -5.37 14.18 8.43
N ALA A 216 -5.66 14.46 7.15
CA ALA A 216 -6.95 14.13 6.52
C ALA A 216 -7.25 12.62 6.51
N TRP A 217 -6.23 11.74 6.51
CA TRP A 217 -6.44 10.29 6.62
C TRP A 217 -7.07 9.93 7.96
N SER A 218 -6.60 10.55 9.04
CA SER A 218 -7.15 10.35 10.38
C SER A 218 -8.57 10.92 10.49
N ASP A 219 -8.85 12.07 9.88
CA ASP A 219 -10.20 12.63 9.83
C ASP A 219 -11.19 11.72 9.09
N PHE A 220 -10.80 11.23 7.92
CA PHE A 220 -11.61 10.29 7.14
C PHE A 220 -11.82 8.97 7.88
N LEU A 221 -10.78 8.43 8.52
CA LEU A 221 -10.88 7.22 9.33
C LEU A 221 -11.82 7.45 10.51
N LEU A 222 -11.66 8.54 11.27
CA LEU A 222 -12.52 8.86 12.40
C LEU A 222 -13.98 8.97 11.98
N GLN A 223 -14.25 9.64 10.87
CA GLN A 223 -15.61 9.74 10.34
C GLN A 223 -16.17 8.37 9.92
N MET A 224 -15.37 7.54 9.25
CA MET A 224 -15.77 6.18 8.89
C MET A 224 -16.11 5.35 10.13
N LEU A 225 -15.29 5.40 11.18
CA LEU A 225 -15.52 4.68 12.44
C LEU A 225 -16.79 5.16 13.14
N LYS A 226 -17.05 6.47 13.17
CA LYS A 226 -18.32 7.03 13.70
C LYS A 226 -19.54 6.49 12.94
N MET A 227 -19.46 6.44 11.61
CA MET A 227 -20.54 5.91 10.78
C MET A 227 -20.79 4.41 11.03
N GLU A 228 -19.74 3.61 11.20
CA GLU A 228 -19.87 2.20 11.56
C GLU A 228 -20.46 1.99 12.97
N GLY A 229 -20.08 2.83 13.93
CA GLY A 229 -20.67 2.84 15.26
C GLY A 229 -22.18 3.11 15.24
N ILE A 230 -22.63 4.09 14.44
CA ILE A 230 -24.05 4.40 14.26
C ILE A 230 -24.79 3.23 13.60
N ARG A 231 -24.21 2.59 12.56
CA ARG A 231 -24.78 1.40 11.93
C ARG A 231 -24.97 0.26 12.92
N SER A 232 -23.93 -0.06 13.68
CA SER A 232 -23.99 -1.12 14.70
C SER A 232 -25.03 -0.83 15.78
N ALA A 233 -25.20 0.42 16.19
CA ALA A 233 -26.25 0.80 17.14
C ALA A 233 -27.66 0.59 16.54
N ARG A 234 -27.88 0.95 15.27
CA ARG A 234 -29.16 0.74 14.58
C ARG A 234 -29.49 -0.73 14.40
N ASP A 235 -28.53 -1.55 13.99
CA ASP A 235 -28.72 -2.99 13.80
C ASP A 235 -29.13 -3.66 15.14
N ARG A 236 -28.51 -3.26 16.25
CA ARG A 236 -28.88 -3.74 17.60
C ARG A 236 -30.29 -3.34 18.03
N LEU A 237 -30.79 -2.18 17.60
CA LEU A 237 -32.15 -1.72 17.92
C LEU A 237 -33.22 -2.36 17.04
N GLN A 238 -32.87 -2.80 15.82
CA GLN A 238 -33.81 -3.42 14.89
C GLN A 238 -33.92 -4.95 15.04
N PHE A 239 -32.86 -5.60 15.51
CA PHE A 239 -32.76 -7.07 15.57
C PHE A 239 -32.36 -7.62 16.94
N GLY A 240 -32.24 -6.77 17.97
CA GLY A 240 -32.07 -7.16 19.37
C GLY A 240 -33.38 -7.04 20.13
#